data_AF-A0A7Y3PG23-F1
#
_entry.id   AF-A0A7Y3PG23-F1
#
_cell.length_a   1.000
_cell.length_b   1.000
_cell.length_c   1.000
_cell.angle_alpha   90.00
_cell.angle_beta   90.00
_cell.angle_gamma   90.00
#
_symmetry.space_group_name_H-M   'P 1'
#
loop_
_entity.id
_entity.type
_entity.pdbx_description
1 polymer ?
#
loop_
_entity_poly.entity_id
_entity_poly.type
_entity_poly.pdbx_seq_one_letter_code
_entity_poly.pdbx_strand_id
1 'polypeptide(L)'
;MEKLNAEGLVRLPQFSHATVSDEMIYVSGTIGTTGDGSLVGGGIRPETDQTLKNIEQILTAASSSWSDVLKVSVYLADISDFATMNDVYSRYFPTAPPARITVGGVRLVFDARVEMECTAIRTPEFRTTHSKPVPRRTGFAERDGEKIFYEVVGEGGVPLVLCHGAGGNHAVWFQQVSQFSKNRAVITWDHRGYGKSTDHGDLTGPKVAGGDLIAILDELNVTRADIIGQSMGGWSAVGAYLERPDLFRSLVLADSLGGLLTPKVSEALASSTYTTAASMDYLGVHPALGQRFVVEEPELAHLYQSLGEIGTANSDKVIGRLLMTTYDEATAKSIEIPVLCIVGDHDGLFPPAAIMALCEALPNVRLAVIPSCGHSPYYEAPELWNASVAAFLQSIDKESSSL
;
A
#
# COMPACT_ATOMS: atom_id res chain seq x y z
N MET A 1 20.80 2.83 1.37
CA MET A 1 21.89 3.10 2.33
C MET A 1 22.90 4.04 1.70
N GLU A 2 23.19 5.16 2.37
CA GLU A 2 24.04 6.26 1.92
C GLU A 2 25.23 6.44 2.89
N LYS A 3 26.43 6.73 2.36
CA LYS A 3 27.62 7.06 3.18
C LYS A 3 27.85 8.56 3.10
N LEU A 4 27.75 9.24 4.23
CA LEU A 4 27.72 10.69 4.30
C LEU A 4 29.00 11.25 4.92
N ASN A 5 29.54 12.32 4.33
CA ASN A 5 30.67 13.07 4.85
C ASN A 5 30.30 14.57 4.84
N ALA A 6 30.09 15.14 6.03
CA ALA A 6 29.86 16.57 6.17
C ALA A 6 31.06 17.39 5.65
N GLU A 7 30.75 18.46 4.91
CA GLU A 7 31.74 19.41 4.38
C GLU A 7 32.41 20.18 5.53
N GLY A 8 33.71 20.46 5.40
CA GLY A 8 34.46 21.23 6.40
C GLY A 8 34.95 20.42 7.62
N LEU A 9 34.54 19.16 7.76
CA LEU A 9 35.09 18.24 8.76
C LEU A 9 36.22 17.38 8.18
N VAL A 10 37.26 17.18 8.98
CA VAL A 10 38.36 16.29 8.62
C VAL A 10 37.89 14.85 8.63
N ARG A 11 38.09 14.17 7.50
CA ARG A 11 37.69 12.79 7.28
C ARG A 11 38.91 11.86 7.27
N LEU A 12 38.85 10.80 8.07
CA LEU A 12 39.76 9.67 7.95
C LEU A 12 39.27 8.69 6.85
N PRO A 13 40.16 8.12 6.02
CA PRO A 13 39.75 7.26 4.90
C PRO A 13 39.09 5.95 5.34
N GLN A 14 39.25 5.54 6.60
CA GLN A 14 38.76 4.25 7.13
C GLN A 14 37.23 4.23 7.39
N PHE A 15 36.58 5.39 7.52
CA PHE A 15 35.14 5.47 7.78
C PHE A 15 34.50 6.75 7.20
N SER A 16 33.18 6.79 7.14
CA SER A 16 32.41 8.01 6.80
C SER A 16 31.97 8.73 8.07
N HIS A 17 31.65 10.02 7.99
CA HIS A 17 31.12 10.76 9.14
C HIS A 17 29.78 10.19 9.63
N ALA A 18 28.93 9.73 8.71
CA ALA A 18 27.74 8.96 9.05
C ALA A 18 27.39 7.91 7.98
N THR A 19 26.56 6.95 8.35
CA THR A 19 25.80 6.11 7.42
C THR A 19 24.31 6.38 7.62
N VAL A 20 23.58 6.58 6.53
CA VAL A 20 22.12 6.75 6.54
C VAL A 20 21.46 5.53 5.91
N SER A 21 20.50 4.93 6.59
CA SER A 21 19.66 3.85 6.07
C SER A 21 18.20 4.18 6.35
N ASP A 22 17.44 4.41 5.28
CA ASP A 22 16.06 4.91 5.35
C ASP A 22 15.99 6.21 6.18
N GLU A 23 15.33 6.16 7.34
CA GLU A 23 15.23 7.30 8.26
C GLU A 23 16.34 7.29 9.32
N MET A 24 17.06 6.18 9.50
CA MET A 24 18.05 6.01 10.56
C MET A 24 19.41 6.57 10.14
N ILE A 25 20.01 7.35 11.05
CA ILE A 25 21.33 7.95 10.89
C ILE A 25 22.25 7.39 11.98
N TYR A 26 23.39 6.86 11.57
CA TYR A 26 24.45 6.37 12.44
C TYR A 26 25.68 7.25 12.26
N VAL A 27 25.95 8.12 13.24
CA VAL A 27 27.12 9.00 13.28
C VAL A 27 28.31 8.21 13.80
N SER A 28 29.45 8.30 13.13
CA SER A 28 30.69 7.63 13.57
C SER A 28 31.27 8.30 14.82
N GLY A 29 32.17 7.60 15.52
CA GLY A 29 32.97 8.16 16.60
C GLY A 29 33.62 9.49 16.19
N THR A 30 33.26 10.54 16.91
CA THR A 30 33.63 11.93 16.62
C THR A 30 34.35 12.52 17.82
N ILE A 31 35.43 13.25 17.55
CA ILE A 31 36.29 13.92 18.54
C ILE A 31 36.32 15.43 18.27
N GLY A 32 36.88 16.19 19.22
CA GLY A 32 36.94 17.65 19.19
C GLY A 32 38.03 18.22 18.29
N THR A 33 38.10 17.79 17.03
CA THR A 33 39.04 18.36 16.05
C THR A 33 38.52 19.64 15.41
N THR A 34 39.43 20.53 15.04
CA THR A 34 39.12 21.71 14.21
C THR A 34 39.27 21.41 12.72
N GLY A 35 38.97 22.37 11.84
CA GLY A 35 39.01 22.18 10.38
C GLY A 35 40.39 21.80 9.82
N ASP A 36 41.47 21.99 10.59
CA ASP A 36 42.82 21.54 10.24
C ASP A 36 43.14 20.09 10.68
N GLY A 37 42.22 19.44 11.41
CA GLY A 37 42.36 18.08 11.92
C GLY A 37 43.09 17.96 13.25
N SER A 38 43.54 19.07 13.83
CA SER A 38 44.12 19.10 15.18
C SER A 38 43.04 19.08 16.25
N LEU A 39 43.31 18.45 17.39
CA LEU A 39 42.44 18.54 18.57
C LEU A 39 42.44 19.96 19.12
N VAL A 40 41.25 20.45 19.47
CA VAL A 40 41.12 21.74 20.13
C VAL A 40 41.83 21.73 21.49
N GLY A 41 42.63 22.76 21.77
CA GLY A 41 43.33 22.90 23.03
C GLY A 41 42.41 23.32 24.19
N GLY A 42 42.89 23.17 25.42
CA GLY A 42 42.20 23.66 26.63
C GLY A 42 41.45 22.59 27.43
N GLY A 43 41.63 21.31 27.09
CA GLY A 43 41.17 20.18 27.87
C GLY A 43 39.71 19.78 27.61
N ILE A 44 39.10 19.08 28.57
CA ILE A 44 37.81 18.40 28.35
C ILE A 44 36.70 19.35 27.92
N ARG A 45 36.64 20.56 28.47
CA ARG A 45 35.51 21.49 28.21
C ARG A 45 35.49 21.95 26.74
N PRO A 46 36.59 22.50 26.18
CA PRO A 46 36.68 22.78 24.74
C PRO A 46 36.54 21.55 23.85
N GLU A 47 37.15 20.42 24.22
CA GLU A 47 37.06 19.20 23.41
C GLU A 47 35.64 18.64 23.34
N THR A 48 34.89 18.68 24.45
CA THR A 48 33.47 18.29 24.48
C THR A 48 32.64 19.20 23.58
N ASP A 49 32.82 20.52 23.68
CA ASP A 49 32.06 21.49 22.90
C ASP A 49 32.34 21.34 21.39
N GLN A 50 33.62 21.15 21.02
CA GLN A 50 34.01 20.93 19.63
C GLN A 50 33.50 19.58 19.11
N THR A 51 33.53 18.52 19.93
CA THR A 51 32.97 17.21 19.56
C THR A 51 31.49 17.32 19.22
N LEU A 52 30.72 18.02 20.06
CA LEU A 52 29.28 18.22 19.83
C LEU A 52 29.03 19.08 18.59
N LYS A 53 29.78 20.17 18.37
CA LYS A 53 29.70 20.97 17.12
C LYS A 53 29.97 20.14 15.87
N ASN A 54 30.96 19.25 15.94
CA ASN A 54 31.27 18.35 14.82
C ASN A 54 30.10 17.40 14.56
N ILE A 55 29.50 16.81 15.60
CA ILE A 55 28.30 15.97 15.46
C ILE A 55 27.12 16.76 14.91
N GLU A 56 26.90 17.99 15.35
CA GLU A 56 25.83 18.87 14.85
C GLU A 56 25.96 19.12 13.34
N GLN A 57 27.18 19.34 12.85
CA GLN A 57 27.43 19.48 11.40
C GLN A 57 27.11 18.19 10.65
N ILE A 58 27.43 17.03 11.22
CA ILE A 58 27.10 15.72 10.63
C ILE A 58 25.58 15.49 10.59
N LEU A 59 24.88 15.78 11.68
CA LEU A 59 23.43 15.70 11.76
C LEU A 59 22.76 16.63 10.74
N THR A 60 23.24 17.88 10.65
CA THR A 60 22.74 18.87 9.69
C THR A 60 22.92 18.39 8.25
N ALA A 61 24.11 17.90 7.91
CA ALA A 61 24.38 17.35 6.58
C ALA A 61 23.49 16.14 6.26
N ALA A 62 23.10 15.38 7.29
CA ALA A 62 22.20 14.23 7.17
C ALA A 62 20.70 14.59 7.19
N SER A 63 20.33 15.87 7.19
CA SER A 63 18.95 16.36 7.36
C SER A 63 18.33 15.94 8.69
N SER A 64 19.05 16.19 9.79
CA SER A 64 18.67 15.87 11.17
C SER A 64 19.11 16.98 12.12
N SER A 65 18.69 16.89 13.38
CA SER A 65 19.00 17.86 14.43
C SER A 65 19.14 17.18 15.80
N TRP A 66 19.53 17.94 16.82
CA TRP A 66 19.65 17.42 18.19
C TRP A 66 18.33 16.88 18.76
N SER A 67 17.18 17.40 18.35
CA SER A 67 15.87 16.87 18.80
C SER A 67 15.56 15.49 18.23
N ASP A 68 16.25 15.09 17.17
CA ASP A 68 16.02 13.83 16.46
C ASP A 68 17.02 12.73 16.90
N VAL A 69 17.90 13.03 17.86
CA VAL A 69 18.86 12.07 18.41
C VAL A 69 18.15 11.12 19.35
N LEU A 70 18.26 9.82 19.06
CA LEU A 70 17.66 8.75 19.86
C LEU A 70 18.60 8.28 20.98
N LYS A 71 19.90 8.20 20.66
CA LYS A 71 20.92 7.69 21.56
C LYS A 71 22.27 8.36 21.35
N VAL A 72 22.99 8.60 22.44
CA VAL A 72 24.41 9.00 22.43
C VAL A 72 25.25 8.00 23.23
N SER A 73 26.40 7.59 22.69
CA SER A 73 27.43 6.89 23.45
C SER A 73 28.61 7.83 23.67
N VAL A 74 29.02 7.99 24.94
CA VAL A 74 30.11 8.88 25.34
C VAL A 74 31.28 8.06 25.87
N TYR A 75 32.48 8.34 25.35
CA TYR A 75 33.73 7.72 25.79
C TYR A 75 34.66 8.79 26.33
N LEU A 76 35.14 8.61 27.56
CA LEU A 76 36.04 9.54 28.24
C LEU A 76 37.41 8.90 28.49
N ALA A 77 38.47 9.66 28.23
CA ALA A 77 39.83 9.23 28.55
C ALA A 77 40.04 9.05 30.05
N ASP A 78 39.49 9.98 30.85
CA ASP A 78 39.45 9.93 32.30
C ASP A 78 38.01 10.11 32.76
N ILE A 79 37.48 9.18 33.57
CA ILE A 79 36.12 9.29 34.10
C ILE A 79 35.95 10.46 35.07
N SER A 80 37.05 11.00 35.62
CA SER A 80 37.01 12.19 36.47
C SER A 80 36.47 13.43 35.75
N ASP A 81 36.59 13.47 34.42
CA ASP A 81 36.09 14.53 33.53
C ASP A 81 34.56 14.49 33.32
N PHE A 82 33.86 13.49 33.87
CA PHE A 82 32.42 13.26 33.67
C PHE A 82 31.54 14.47 34.00
N ALA A 83 31.77 15.11 35.15
CA ALA A 83 30.97 16.28 35.56
C ALA A 83 31.17 17.46 34.59
N THR A 84 32.43 17.77 34.26
CA THR A 84 32.78 18.88 33.35
C THR A 84 32.23 18.66 31.94
N MET A 85 32.28 17.42 31.44
CA MET A 85 31.67 17.05 30.16
C MET A 85 30.14 17.27 30.19
N ASN A 86 29.47 16.83 31.26
CA ASN A 86 28.01 16.99 31.40
C ASN A 86 27.56 18.47 31.45
N ASP A 87 28.36 19.37 32.02
CA ASP A 87 28.08 20.82 32.01
C ASP A 87 28.01 21.40 30.60
N VAL A 88 28.75 20.82 29.66
CA VAL A 88 28.74 21.21 28.24
C VAL A 88 27.62 20.48 27.51
N TYR A 89 27.53 19.16 27.69
CA TYR A 89 26.53 18.30 27.07
C TYR A 89 25.09 18.77 27.32
N SER A 90 24.77 19.19 28.55
CA SER A 90 23.43 19.66 28.93
C SER A 90 22.97 20.91 28.18
N ARG A 91 23.88 21.66 27.55
CA ARG A 91 23.55 22.84 26.73
C ARG A 91 22.95 22.44 25.37
N TYR A 92 23.31 21.27 24.86
CA TYR A 92 22.80 20.73 23.60
C TYR A 92 21.50 19.93 23.80
N PHE A 93 21.24 19.47 25.04
CA PHE A 93 20.04 18.75 25.43
C PHE A 93 19.40 19.36 26.69
N PRO A 94 18.82 20.58 26.60
CA PRO A 94 18.29 21.28 27.77
C PRO A 94 17.03 20.63 28.35
N THR A 95 16.27 19.90 27.53
CA THR A 95 15.02 19.23 27.90
C THR A 95 14.96 17.85 27.26
N ALA A 96 14.65 16.81 28.04
CA ALA A 96 14.49 15.42 27.57
C ALA A 96 15.70 14.89 26.78
N PRO A 97 16.86 14.68 27.44
CA PRO A 97 18.05 14.15 26.75
C PRO A 97 17.83 12.73 26.22
N PRO A 98 18.54 12.33 25.16
CA PRO A 98 18.42 11.00 24.56
C PRO A 98 18.90 9.90 25.51
N ALA A 99 18.57 8.65 25.16
CA ALA A 99 19.16 7.50 25.83
C ALA A 99 20.70 7.60 25.75
N ARG A 100 21.40 7.30 26.85
CA ARG A 100 22.85 7.50 26.91
C ARG A 100 23.58 6.40 27.66
N ILE A 101 24.75 6.04 27.16
CA ILE A 101 25.80 5.34 27.91
C ILE A 101 27.04 6.25 28.03
N THR A 102 27.76 6.13 29.15
CA THR A 102 29.07 6.75 29.31
C THR A 102 30.08 5.74 29.82
N VAL A 103 31.20 5.62 29.13
CA VAL A 103 32.32 4.73 29.47
C VAL A 103 33.56 5.61 29.70
N GLY A 104 34.31 5.34 30.76
CA GLY A 104 35.53 6.09 31.07
C GLY A 104 36.75 5.20 31.32
N GLY A 105 37.94 5.79 31.27
CA GLY A 105 39.20 5.08 31.47
C GLY A 105 39.70 4.36 30.21
N VAL A 106 39.29 4.84 29.03
CA VAL A 106 39.69 4.28 27.73
C VAL A 106 40.74 5.17 27.07
N ARG A 107 41.70 4.59 26.33
CA ARG A 107 42.62 5.41 25.53
C ARG A 107 41.97 5.74 24.20
N LEU A 108 41.79 7.03 23.92
CA LEU A 108 41.17 7.52 22.69
C LEU A 108 42.22 7.87 21.63
N VAL A 109 41.80 7.89 20.37
CA VAL A 109 42.67 8.27 19.24
C VAL A 109 43.13 9.72 19.37
N PHE A 110 44.33 10.02 18.87
CA PHE A 110 44.99 11.33 18.98
C PHE A 110 45.15 11.85 20.41
N ASP A 111 45.08 10.97 21.41
CA ASP A 111 45.07 11.31 22.83
C ASP A 111 43.95 12.31 23.20
N ALA A 112 42.83 12.24 22.49
CA ALA A 112 41.61 12.99 22.80
C ALA A 112 41.09 12.66 24.20
N ARG A 113 40.41 13.62 24.84
CA ARG A 113 39.77 13.43 26.16
C ARG A 113 38.36 12.88 26.06
N VAL A 114 37.69 13.10 24.94
CA VAL A 114 36.32 12.64 24.70
C VAL A 114 36.10 12.26 23.25
N GLU A 115 35.37 11.17 23.04
CA GLU A 115 34.85 10.71 21.76
C GLU A 115 33.36 10.39 21.94
N MET A 116 32.53 10.77 20.97
CA MET A 116 31.08 10.54 21.01
C MET A 116 30.58 10.00 19.68
N GLU A 117 29.59 9.11 19.73
CA GLU A 117 28.80 8.68 18.57
C GLU A 117 27.31 8.77 18.91
N CYS A 118 26.46 8.89 17.89
CA CYS A 118 25.02 8.95 18.10
C CYS A 118 24.21 8.27 16.99
N THR A 119 23.02 7.81 17.39
CA THR A 119 21.98 7.36 16.47
C THR A 119 20.86 8.38 16.47
N ALA A 120 20.43 8.81 15.29
CA ALA A 120 19.37 9.80 15.09
C ALA A 120 18.40 9.36 13.99
N ILE A 121 17.29 10.08 13.86
CA ILE A 121 16.41 9.98 12.68
C ILE A 121 16.54 11.22 11.80
N ARG A 122 16.31 11.07 10.49
CA ARG A 122 16.11 12.23 9.62
C ARG A 122 14.91 13.01 10.13
N THR A 123 15.05 14.33 10.25
CA THR A 123 13.90 15.20 10.48
C THR A 123 12.95 14.95 9.30
N PRO A 124 11.68 14.57 9.53
CA PRO A 124 10.74 14.48 8.45
C PRO A 124 10.53 15.91 7.92
N GLU A 125 11.21 16.26 6.83
CA GLU A 125 10.67 17.27 5.93
C GLU A 125 9.26 16.77 5.62
N PHE A 126 8.22 17.60 5.85
CA PHE A 126 6.92 17.34 5.25
C PHE A 126 7.20 16.96 3.80
N ARG A 127 6.98 15.68 3.44
CA ARG A 127 7.22 15.20 2.09
C ARG A 127 6.27 15.96 1.17
N THR A 128 6.69 17.13 0.70
CA THR A 128 6.21 17.70 -0.55
C THR A 128 6.97 16.97 -1.64
N THR A 129 6.72 15.66 -1.77
CA THR A 129 6.96 15.02 -3.04
C THR A 129 6.03 15.74 -4.00
N HIS A 130 6.59 16.64 -4.82
CA HIS A 130 5.91 17.15 -5.99
C HIS A 130 5.75 15.96 -6.94
N SER A 131 4.77 15.10 -6.66
CA SER A 131 4.29 14.14 -7.64
C SER A 131 3.85 14.97 -8.85
N LYS A 132 4.21 14.51 -10.05
CA LYS A 132 3.66 15.09 -11.27
C LYS A 132 2.13 15.07 -11.12
N PRO A 133 1.42 16.16 -11.44
CA PRO A 133 -0.04 16.15 -11.44
C PRO A 133 -0.53 14.97 -12.28
N VAL A 134 -1.34 14.10 -11.67
CA VAL A 134 -1.96 12.98 -12.36
C VAL A 134 -3.30 13.48 -12.89
N PRO A 135 -3.55 13.44 -14.21
CA PRO A 135 -4.80 13.95 -14.77
C PRO A 135 -5.97 13.13 -14.22
N ARG A 136 -7.06 13.81 -13.86
CA ARG A 136 -8.28 13.21 -13.35
C ARG A 136 -9.48 13.82 -14.07
N ARG A 137 -10.39 12.97 -14.54
CA ARG A 137 -11.68 13.37 -15.11
C ARG A 137 -12.79 12.43 -14.64
N THR A 138 -14.01 12.92 -14.63
CA THR A 138 -15.20 12.14 -14.27
C THR A 138 -16.29 12.36 -15.32
N GLY A 139 -17.17 11.38 -15.49
CA GLY A 139 -18.30 11.48 -16.41
C GLY A 139 -19.39 10.47 -16.08
N PHE A 140 -20.36 10.36 -17.00
CA PHE A 140 -21.45 9.39 -16.91
C PHE A 140 -21.65 8.74 -18.27
N ALA A 141 -21.78 7.42 -18.30
CA ALA A 141 -22.34 6.71 -19.45
C ALA A 141 -23.85 6.60 -19.28
N GLU A 142 -24.62 6.74 -20.36
CA GLU A 142 -26.07 6.57 -20.34
C GLU A 142 -26.45 5.19 -20.89
N ARG A 143 -27.22 4.41 -20.11
CA ARG A 143 -27.73 3.10 -20.54
C ARG A 143 -29.06 2.79 -19.87
N ASP A 144 -30.03 2.34 -20.66
CA ASP A 144 -31.39 1.98 -20.21
C ASP A 144 -32.08 3.07 -19.36
N GLY A 145 -31.79 4.35 -19.62
CA GLY A 145 -32.33 5.47 -18.85
C GLY A 145 -31.62 5.73 -17.52
N GLU A 146 -30.53 5.02 -17.22
CA GLU A 146 -29.68 5.26 -16.07
C GLU A 146 -28.41 6.03 -16.45
N LYS A 147 -27.87 6.78 -15.49
CA LYS A 147 -26.56 7.43 -15.57
C LYS A 147 -25.57 6.65 -14.72
N ILE A 148 -24.55 6.09 -15.37
CA ILE A 148 -23.54 5.26 -14.73
C ILE A 148 -22.26 6.08 -14.59
N PHE A 149 -21.92 6.44 -13.35
CA PHE A 149 -20.76 7.26 -13.05
C PHE A 149 -19.45 6.51 -13.29
N TYR A 150 -18.47 7.21 -13.86
CA TYR A 150 -17.08 6.76 -13.92
C TYR A 150 -16.08 7.88 -13.59
N GLU A 151 -14.92 7.47 -13.14
CA GLU A 151 -13.74 8.31 -12.94
C GLU A 151 -12.55 7.71 -13.68
N VAL A 152 -11.77 8.56 -14.35
CA VAL A 152 -10.53 8.21 -15.02
C VAL A 152 -9.38 8.99 -14.40
N VAL A 153 -8.38 8.28 -13.88
CA VAL A 153 -7.16 8.85 -13.29
C VAL A 153 -5.93 8.30 -14.01
N GLY A 154 -5.03 9.19 -14.41
CA GLY A 154 -3.85 8.84 -15.20
C GLY A 154 -4.15 8.75 -16.69
N GLU A 155 -3.11 8.47 -17.46
CA GLU A 155 -3.14 8.44 -18.93
C GLU A 155 -2.10 7.45 -19.48
N GLY A 156 -2.23 7.11 -20.76
CA GLY A 156 -1.36 6.15 -21.44
C GLY A 156 -1.58 4.71 -20.99
N GLY A 157 -0.68 3.82 -21.45
CA GLY A 157 -0.73 2.39 -21.16
C GLY A 157 -2.00 1.69 -21.64
N VAL A 158 -2.13 0.41 -21.29
CA VAL A 158 -3.43 -0.28 -21.42
C VAL A 158 -4.31 0.12 -20.25
N PRO A 159 -5.55 0.60 -20.49
CA PRO A 159 -6.46 0.99 -19.43
C PRO A 159 -6.70 -0.14 -18.43
N LEU A 160 -6.78 0.21 -17.14
CA LEU A 160 -7.11 -0.70 -16.06
C LEU A 160 -8.48 -0.32 -15.50
N VAL A 161 -9.47 -1.20 -15.61
CA VAL A 161 -10.81 -0.99 -15.05
C VAL A 161 -10.94 -1.69 -13.71
N LEU A 162 -11.48 -0.99 -12.71
CA LEU A 162 -11.69 -1.49 -11.35
C LEU A 162 -13.19 -1.52 -11.03
N CYS A 163 -13.78 -2.72 -10.97
CA CYS A 163 -15.18 -2.95 -10.64
C CYS A 163 -15.30 -3.30 -9.15
N HIS A 164 -15.91 -2.41 -8.35
CA HIS A 164 -16.05 -2.59 -6.91
C HIS A 164 -17.05 -3.70 -6.52
N GLY A 165 -16.90 -4.24 -5.32
CA GLY A 165 -17.89 -5.14 -4.69
C GLY A 165 -19.03 -4.42 -4.00
N ALA A 166 -19.94 -5.19 -3.39
CA ALA A 166 -21.17 -4.67 -2.78
C ALA A 166 -20.95 -3.81 -1.51
N GLY A 167 -19.76 -3.86 -0.90
CA GLY A 167 -19.41 -3.09 0.30
C GLY A 167 -18.72 -1.75 0.03
N GLY A 168 -18.76 -1.25 -1.20
CA GLY A 168 -18.05 -0.03 -1.59
C GLY A 168 -18.62 0.59 -2.87
N ASN A 169 -17.89 1.56 -3.41
CA ASN A 169 -18.14 2.26 -4.67
C ASN A 169 -16.78 2.59 -5.31
N HIS A 170 -16.72 3.40 -6.38
CA HIS A 170 -15.48 3.77 -7.06
C HIS A 170 -14.36 4.26 -6.12
N ALA A 171 -14.70 4.94 -5.02
CA ALA A 171 -13.75 5.55 -4.11
C ALA A 171 -13.00 4.53 -3.23
N VAL A 172 -13.52 3.31 -3.10
CA VAL A 172 -12.86 2.24 -2.31
C VAL A 172 -11.49 1.85 -2.86
N TRP A 173 -11.26 2.13 -4.15
CA TRP A 173 -10.02 1.84 -4.87
C TRP A 173 -8.92 2.90 -4.69
N PHE A 174 -9.04 3.83 -3.73
CA PHE A 174 -8.09 4.95 -3.60
C PHE A 174 -6.62 4.51 -3.54
N GLN A 175 -6.34 3.36 -2.92
CA GLN A 175 -4.99 2.79 -2.80
C GLN A 175 -4.47 2.31 -4.16
N GLN A 176 -5.32 1.62 -4.92
CA GLN A 176 -5.01 1.08 -6.26
C GLN A 176 -4.90 2.20 -7.30
N VAL A 177 -5.82 3.16 -7.28
CA VAL A 177 -5.80 4.33 -8.18
C VAL A 177 -4.47 5.04 -8.07
N SER A 178 -3.99 5.33 -6.86
CA SER A 178 -2.70 6.00 -6.65
C SER A 178 -1.51 5.21 -7.22
N GLN A 179 -1.57 3.89 -7.17
CA GLN A 179 -0.48 3.01 -7.57
C GLN A 179 -0.43 2.79 -9.08
N PHE A 180 -1.57 2.48 -9.71
CA PHE A 180 -1.63 2.10 -11.11
C PHE A 180 -1.73 3.31 -12.06
N SER A 181 -2.26 4.46 -11.61
CA SER A 181 -2.39 5.66 -12.46
C SER A 181 -1.05 6.30 -12.84
N LYS A 182 0.06 5.86 -12.24
CA LYS A 182 1.41 6.34 -12.55
C LYS A 182 1.82 6.08 -14.01
N ASN A 183 1.32 5.00 -14.61
CA ASN A 183 1.76 4.53 -15.94
C ASN A 183 0.61 4.12 -16.87
N ARG A 184 -0.64 4.25 -16.44
CA ARG A 184 -1.82 3.91 -17.25
C ARG A 184 -3.05 4.69 -16.82
N ALA A 185 -4.04 4.79 -17.71
CA ALA A 185 -5.38 5.22 -17.33
C ALA A 185 -6.04 4.17 -16.42
N VAL A 186 -6.46 4.57 -15.22
CA VAL A 186 -7.24 3.75 -14.29
C VAL A 186 -8.67 4.25 -14.31
N ILE A 187 -9.61 3.35 -14.58
CA ILE A 187 -11.04 3.62 -14.68
C ILE A 187 -11.74 2.97 -13.49
N THR A 188 -12.31 3.77 -12.60
CA THR A 188 -13.22 3.31 -11.56
C THR A 188 -14.64 3.75 -11.92
N TRP A 189 -15.64 3.02 -11.46
CA TRP A 189 -17.04 3.32 -11.77
C TRP A 189 -17.95 2.88 -10.64
N ASP A 190 -19.18 3.38 -10.63
CA ASP A 190 -20.20 3.01 -9.66
C ASP A 190 -21.26 2.13 -10.32
N HIS A 191 -21.53 0.95 -9.75
CA HIS A 191 -22.68 0.14 -10.16
C HIS A 191 -23.99 0.93 -9.95
N ARG A 192 -25.07 0.57 -10.64
CA ARG A 192 -26.40 1.18 -10.42
C ARG A 192 -26.73 1.22 -8.93
N GLY A 193 -27.24 2.35 -8.46
CA GLY A 193 -27.61 2.53 -7.06
C GLY A 193 -26.44 2.52 -6.08
N TYR A 194 -25.19 2.54 -6.56
CA TYR A 194 -23.98 2.79 -5.79
C TYR A 194 -23.44 4.19 -6.06
N GLY A 195 -22.80 4.81 -5.06
CA GLY A 195 -22.08 6.08 -5.20
C GLY A 195 -22.90 7.17 -5.90
N LYS A 196 -22.51 7.50 -7.14
CA LYS A 196 -23.12 8.55 -7.97
C LYS A 196 -24.01 8.02 -9.10
N SER A 197 -24.12 6.72 -9.28
CA SER A 197 -24.93 6.11 -10.33
C SER A 197 -26.41 6.04 -9.94
N THR A 198 -27.30 6.19 -10.91
CA THR A 198 -28.75 6.06 -10.69
C THR A 198 -29.20 4.59 -10.69
N ASP A 199 -30.38 4.32 -10.13
CA ASP A 199 -31.10 3.04 -10.27
C ASP A 199 -32.62 3.28 -10.24
N HIS A 200 -33.11 4.06 -11.19
CA HIS A 200 -34.54 4.34 -11.33
C HIS A 200 -35.37 3.08 -11.60
N GLY A 201 -34.79 2.08 -12.27
CA GLY A 201 -35.43 0.80 -12.56
C GLY A 201 -35.46 -0.22 -11.41
N ASP A 202 -34.79 0.04 -10.27
CA ASP A 202 -34.55 -0.95 -9.20
C ASP A 202 -33.94 -2.25 -9.75
N LEU A 203 -33.00 -2.14 -10.70
CA LEU A 203 -32.38 -3.26 -11.41
C LEU A 203 -30.94 -3.54 -10.98
N THR A 204 -30.43 -2.85 -9.95
CA THR A 204 -29.07 -3.08 -9.42
C THR A 204 -28.76 -4.57 -9.25
N GLY A 205 -27.64 -5.01 -9.83
CA GLY A 205 -27.19 -6.39 -9.77
C GLY A 205 -26.40 -6.79 -11.00
N PRO A 206 -25.85 -8.01 -11.01
CA PRO A 206 -24.89 -8.41 -12.04
C PRO A 206 -25.48 -8.50 -13.45
N LYS A 207 -26.79 -8.75 -13.57
CA LYS A 207 -27.46 -8.92 -14.86
C LYS A 207 -27.38 -7.68 -15.77
N VAL A 208 -27.45 -6.48 -15.18
CA VAL A 208 -27.35 -5.21 -15.93
C VAL A 208 -25.92 -4.66 -15.92
N ALA A 209 -25.13 -5.00 -14.90
CA ALA A 209 -23.82 -4.43 -14.66
C ALA A 209 -22.81 -4.71 -15.79
N GLY A 210 -22.89 -5.87 -16.46
CA GLY A 210 -22.02 -6.17 -17.60
C GLY A 210 -22.20 -5.18 -18.77
N GLY A 211 -23.46 -4.91 -19.13
CA GLY A 211 -23.78 -3.92 -20.17
C GLY A 211 -23.47 -2.49 -19.75
N ASP A 212 -23.61 -2.16 -18.46
CA ASP A 212 -23.25 -0.84 -17.94
C ASP A 212 -21.73 -0.60 -18.03
N LEU A 213 -20.92 -1.62 -17.71
CA LEU A 213 -19.47 -1.59 -17.92
C LEU A 213 -19.11 -1.39 -19.40
N ILE A 214 -19.77 -2.12 -20.31
CA ILE A 214 -19.55 -1.95 -21.76
C ILE A 214 -19.87 -0.52 -22.19
N ALA A 215 -20.98 0.08 -21.74
CA ALA A 215 -21.34 1.45 -22.07
C ALA A 215 -20.31 2.48 -21.57
N ILE A 216 -19.70 2.27 -20.40
CA ILE A 216 -18.59 3.10 -19.91
C ILE A 216 -17.38 3.00 -20.85
N LEU A 217 -17.02 1.79 -21.27
CA LEU A 217 -15.87 1.59 -22.15
C LEU A 217 -16.11 2.19 -23.54
N ASP A 218 -17.33 2.06 -24.08
CA ASP A 218 -17.72 2.67 -25.35
C ASP A 218 -17.67 4.22 -25.26
N GLU A 219 -18.23 4.83 -24.21
CA GLU A 219 -18.17 6.28 -23.96
C GLU A 219 -16.72 6.79 -23.89
N LEU A 220 -15.84 6.00 -23.27
CA LEU A 220 -14.42 6.32 -23.14
C LEU A 220 -13.58 5.94 -24.38
N ASN A 221 -14.20 5.38 -25.42
CA ASN A 221 -13.53 4.85 -26.61
C ASN A 221 -12.41 3.83 -26.28
N VAL A 222 -12.62 3.03 -25.24
CA VAL A 222 -11.70 1.96 -24.82
C VAL A 222 -12.03 0.69 -25.58
N THR A 223 -11.15 0.29 -26.48
CA THR A 223 -11.34 -0.92 -27.30
C THR A 223 -10.72 -2.17 -26.70
N ARG A 224 -9.87 -2.02 -25.66
CA ARG A 224 -9.24 -3.14 -24.95
C ARG A 224 -8.68 -2.69 -23.60
N ALA A 225 -8.92 -3.44 -22.52
CA ALA A 225 -8.50 -3.12 -21.17
C ALA A 225 -8.12 -4.35 -20.32
N ASP A 226 -7.32 -4.12 -19.28
CA ASP A 226 -7.21 -5.07 -18.16
C ASP A 226 -8.37 -4.78 -17.18
N ILE A 227 -9.12 -5.80 -16.77
CA ILE A 227 -10.33 -5.61 -15.96
C ILE A 227 -10.20 -6.38 -14.65
N ILE A 228 -10.40 -5.68 -13.53
CA ILE A 228 -10.42 -6.25 -12.18
C ILE A 228 -11.84 -6.18 -11.64
N GLY A 229 -12.38 -7.33 -11.26
CA GLY A 229 -13.67 -7.42 -10.58
C GLY A 229 -13.50 -7.96 -9.17
N GLN A 230 -13.79 -7.13 -8.16
CA GLN A 230 -13.81 -7.57 -6.77
C GLN A 230 -15.21 -7.99 -6.35
N SER A 231 -15.35 -9.17 -5.75
CA SER A 231 -16.64 -9.69 -5.26
C SER A 231 -17.75 -9.56 -6.31
N MET A 232 -18.81 -8.77 -6.06
CA MET A 232 -19.86 -8.42 -7.02
C MET A 232 -19.31 -7.91 -8.37
N GLY A 233 -18.27 -7.08 -8.37
CA GLY A 233 -17.64 -6.58 -9.59
C GLY A 233 -17.06 -7.69 -10.47
N GLY A 234 -16.75 -8.86 -9.91
CA GLY A 234 -16.35 -10.04 -10.69
C GLY A 234 -17.49 -10.60 -11.54
N TRP A 235 -18.73 -10.62 -11.03
CA TRP A 235 -19.90 -11.00 -11.85
C TRP A 235 -20.11 -10.00 -12.98
N SER A 236 -19.96 -8.72 -12.71
CA SER A 236 -20.08 -7.66 -13.71
C SER A 236 -19.03 -7.83 -14.81
N ALA A 237 -17.77 -8.12 -14.44
CA ALA A 237 -16.69 -8.35 -15.38
C ALA A 237 -16.90 -9.62 -16.23
N VAL A 238 -17.32 -10.74 -15.62
CA VAL A 238 -17.64 -11.98 -16.37
C VAL A 238 -18.83 -11.74 -17.30
N GLY A 239 -19.90 -11.11 -16.82
CA GLY A 239 -21.06 -10.77 -17.64
C GLY A 239 -20.69 -9.92 -18.86
N ALA A 240 -19.84 -8.90 -18.68
CA ALA A 240 -19.33 -8.09 -19.78
C ALA A 240 -18.44 -8.89 -20.74
N TYR A 241 -17.58 -9.78 -20.22
CA TYR A 241 -16.72 -10.63 -21.05
C TYR A 241 -17.53 -11.56 -21.96
N LEU A 242 -18.62 -12.13 -21.46
CA LEU A 242 -19.48 -13.02 -22.24
C LEU A 242 -20.20 -12.31 -23.39
N GLU A 243 -20.41 -10.99 -23.28
CA GLU A 243 -21.02 -10.18 -24.35
C GLU A 243 -19.98 -9.58 -25.30
N ARG A 244 -18.85 -9.10 -24.77
CA ARG A 244 -17.80 -8.38 -25.51
C ARG A 244 -16.39 -8.85 -25.10
N PRO A 245 -16.00 -10.09 -25.44
CA PRO A 245 -14.69 -10.63 -25.07
C PRO A 245 -13.53 -9.86 -25.72
N ASP A 246 -13.77 -9.17 -26.83
CA ASP A 246 -12.81 -8.33 -27.54
C ASP A 246 -12.30 -7.15 -26.70
N LEU A 247 -13.09 -6.66 -25.74
CA LEU A 247 -12.71 -5.57 -24.84
C LEU A 247 -11.69 -5.99 -23.78
N PHE A 248 -11.45 -7.30 -23.60
CA PHE A 248 -10.61 -7.80 -22.52
C PHE A 248 -9.21 -8.15 -23.02
N ARG A 249 -8.21 -7.56 -22.37
CA ARG A 249 -6.81 -8.01 -22.46
C ARG A 249 -6.52 -9.09 -21.42
N SER A 250 -7.03 -8.89 -20.21
CA SER A 250 -6.92 -9.82 -19.08
C SER A 250 -8.05 -9.58 -18.09
N LEU A 251 -8.28 -10.57 -17.22
CA LEU A 251 -9.28 -10.51 -16.15
C LEU A 251 -8.63 -10.84 -14.80
N VAL A 252 -8.94 -10.04 -13.78
CA VAL A 252 -8.61 -10.35 -12.39
C VAL A 252 -9.90 -10.57 -11.62
N LEU A 253 -10.09 -11.77 -11.10
CA LEU A 253 -11.16 -12.10 -10.15
C LEU A 253 -10.58 -11.99 -8.73
N ALA A 254 -10.91 -10.89 -8.07
CA ALA A 254 -10.44 -10.60 -6.71
C ALA A 254 -11.53 -10.98 -5.71
N ASP A 255 -11.28 -11.99 -4.89
CA ASP A 255 -12.21 -12.44 -3.84
C ASP A 255 -13.61 -12.59 -4.46
N SER A 256 -13.68 -13.34 -5.57
CA SER A 256 -14.87 -13.44 -6.41
C SER A 256 -14.89 -14.73 -7.21
N LEU A 257 -16.09 -15.30 -7.36
CA LEU A 257 -16.34 -16.42 -8.26
C LEU A 257 -16.79 -15.99 -9.66
N GLY A 258 -17.13 -14.70 -9.85
CA GLY A 258 -17.65 -14.19 -11.13
C GLY A 258 -18.93 -14.88 -11.62
N GLY A 259 -19.67 -15.54 -10.73
CA GLY A 259 -20.85 -16.34 -11.06
C GLY A 259 -20.54 -17.74 -11.60
N LEU A 260 -19.27 -18.08 -11.82
CA LEU A 260 -18.83 -19.37 -12.35
C LEU A 260 -18.97 -20.45 -11.27
N LEU A 261 -20.12 -21.11 -11.24
CA LEU A 261 -20.50 -22.05 -10.20
C LEU A 261 -20.47 -23.49 -10.73
N THR A 262 -19.27 -24.08 -10.75
CA THR A 262 -19.09 -25.49 -11.12
C THR A 262 -19.50 -26.42 -9.96
N PRO A 263 -19.68 -27.74 -10.20
CA PRO A 263 -19.93 -28.70 -9.12
C PRO A 263 -18.85 -28.66 -8.03
N LYS A 264 -17.58 -28.55 -8.40
CA LYS A 264 -16.46 -28.47 -7.45
C LYS A 264 -16.47 -27.17 -6.65
N VAL A 265 -16.77 -26.04 -7.30
CA VAL A 265 -16.91 -24.75 -6.59
C VAL A 265 -18.07 -24.82 -5.59
N SER A 266 -19.19 -25.42 -5.99
CA SER A 266 -20.37 -25.58 -5.11
C SER A 266 -20.06 -26.45 -3.90
N GLU A 267 -19.35 -27.56 -4.10
CA GLU A 267 -18.89 -28.45 -3.02
C GLU A 267 -17.94 -27.72 -2.06
N ALA A 268 -16.96 -26.99 -2.61
CA ALA A 268 -16.01 -26.22 -1.81
C ALA A 268 -16.71 -25.15 -0.95
N LEU A 269 -17.68 -24.41 -1.52
CA LEU A 269 -18.50 -23.45 -0.76
C LEU A 269 -19.30 -24.11 0.36
N ALA A 270 -19.97 -25.23 0.06
CA ALA A 270 -20.79 -25.95 1.05
C ALA A 270 -19.97 -26.56 2.20
N SER A 271 -18.70 -26.87 1.95
CA SER A 271 -17.76 -27.42 2.94
C SER A 271 -17.00 -26.38 3.77
N SER A 272 -17.23 -25.09 3.51
CA SER A 272 -16.48 -24.01 4.17
C SER A 272 -16.75 -23.94 5.68
N THR A 273 -15.68 -23.73 6.45
CA THR A 273 -15.73 -23.47 7.89
C THR A 273 -15.39 -22.03 8.27
N TYR A 274 -15.08 -21.18 7.29
CA TYR A 274 -14.74 -19.78 7.53
C TYR A 274 -15.97 -18.99 8.00
N THR A 275 -15.74 -18.00 8.87
CA THR A 275 -16.76 -17.08 9.38
C THR A 275 -16.42 -15.66 8.97
N THR A 276 -17.44 -14.81 8.80
CA THR A 276 -17.23 -13.38 8.51
C THR A 276 -17.01 -12.59 9.81
N ALA A 277 -16.49 -11.38 9.71
CA ALA A 277 -16.31 -10.50 10.87
C ALA A 277 -17.64 -9.98 11.47
N ALA A 278 -18.79 -10.32 10.90
CA ALA A 278 -20.11 -9.76 11.22
C ALA A 278 -20.62 -10.04 12.65
N SER A 279 -19.92 -10.83 13.46
CA SER A 279 -20.34 -11.21 14.81
C SER A 279 -19.75 -10.35 15.94
N MET A 280 -19.05 -9.26 15.63
CA MET A 280 -18.42 -8.40 16.64
C MET A 280 -19.10 -7.03 16.76
N ASP A 281 -19.14 -6.48 17.98
CA ASP A 281 -19.65 -5.12 18.27
C ASP A 281 -18.48 -4.13 18.37
N TYR A 282 -17.81 -3.88 17.23
CA TYR A 282 -16.71 -2.93 17.12
C TYR A 282 -16.97 -1.94 15.98
N LEU A 283 -16.33 -0.77 16.07
CA LEU A 283 -16.30 0.21 14.99
C LEU A 283 -15.65 -0.41 13.73
N GLY A 284 -16.25 -0.22 12.56
CA GLY A 284 -15.69 -0.70 11.29
C GLY A 284 -15.90 -2.19 11.02
N VAL A 285 -16.70 -2.89 11.83
CA VAL A 285 -17.06 -4.29 11.55
C VAL A 285 -17.83 -4.37 10.24
N HIS A 286 -17.26 -5.09 9.28
CA HIS A 286 -17.86 -5.30 7.97
C HIS A 286 -17.57 -6.73 7.50
N PRO A 287 -18.54 -7.47 6.92
CA PRO A 287 -18.34 -8.87 6.50
C PRO A 287 -17.27 -9.03 5.40
N ALA A 288 -16.95 -7.94 4.70
CA ALA A 288 -15.91 -7.89 3.68
C ALA A 288 -14.48 -7.67 4.22
N LEU A 289 -14.30 -7.51 5.54
CA LEU A 289 -13.00 -7.32 6.17
C LEU A 289 -12.64 -8.51 7.06
N GLY A 290 -11.34 -8.83 7.16
CA GLY A 290 -10.84 -9.80 8.11
C GLY A 290 -11.03 -9.35 9.57
N GLN A 291 -11.35 -10.30 10.46
CA GLN A 291 -11.53 -10.00 11.90
C GLN A 291 -10.29 -9.35 12.52
N ARG A 292 -9.10 -9.80 12.11
CA ARG A 292 -7.81 -9.24 12.55
C ARG A 292 -7.67 -7.78 12.15
N PHE A 293 -7.99 -7.44 10.90
CA PHE A 293 -7.86 -6.08 10.38
C PHE A 293 -8.76 -5.09 11.13
N VAL A 294 -10.00 -5.49 11.44
CA VAL A 294 -10.92 -4.64 12.23
C VAL A 294 -10.37 -4.32 13.62
N VAL A 295 -9.58 -5.21 14.21
CA VAL A 295 -8.97 -5.01 15.54
C VAL A 295 -7.67 -4.22 15.45
N GLU A 296 -6.84 -4.50 14.44
CA GLU A 296 -5.51 -3.88 14.29
C GLU A 296 -5.57 -2.47 13.69
N GLU A 297 -6.52 -2.21 12.79
CA GLU A 297 -6.62 -0.97 12.00
C GLU A 297 -8.06 -0.37 12.03
N PRO A 298 -8.59 -0.03 13.22
CA PRO A 298 -9.99 0.38 13.38
C PRO A 298 -10.37 1.65 12.60
N GLU A 299 -9.45 2.58 12.37
CA GLU A 299 -9.67 3.78 11.55
C GLU A 299 -9.89 3.45 10.07
N LEU A 300 -9.11 2.50 9.53
CA LEU A 300 -9.27 2.05 8.15
C LEU A 300 -10.50 1.16 8.02
N ALA A 301 -10.78 0.31 9.00
CA ALA A 301 -12.02 -0.46 9.04
C ALA A 301 -13.26 0.47 9.05
N HIS A 302 -13.23 1.53 9.84
CA HIS A 302 -14.29 2.55 9.85
C HIS A 302 -14.39 3.30 8.51
N LEU A 303 -13.25 3.64 7.89
CA LEU A 303 -13.24 4.27 6.57
C LEU A 303 -13.86 3.35 5.51
N TYR A 304 -13.53 2.06 5.50
CA TYR A 304 -14.14 1.08 4.60
C TYR A 304 -15.67 1.07 4.76
N GLN A 305 -16.14 0.97 6.00
CA GLN A 305 -17.57 1.02 6.31
C GLN A 305 -18.21 2.32 5.79
N SER A 306 -17.58 3.46 6.07
CA SER A 306 -18.07 4.79 5.67
C SER A 306 -18.17 4.92 4.15
N LEU A 307 -17.17 4.41 3.41
CA LEU A 307 -17.19 4.39 1.94
C LEU A 307 -18.34 3.51 1.42
N GLY A 308 -18.58 2.37 2.07
CA GLY A 308 -19.66 1.45 1.76
C GLY A 308 -21.07 1.94 2.09
N GLU A 309 -21.23 3.03 2.84
CA GLU A 309 -22.53 3.65 3.14
C GLU A 309 -22.91 4.75 2.12
N ILE A 310 -21.94 5.23 1.31
CA ILE A 310 -22.16 6.32 0.36
C ILE A 310 -22.94 5.81 -0.86
N GLY A 311 -24.21 6.22 -0.90
CA GLY A 311 -25.10 6.03 -2.03
C GLY A 311 -25.30 4.56 -2.35
N THR A 312 -25.58 3.72 -1.35
CA THR A 312 -25.51 2.25 -1.47
C THR A 312 -26.87 1.61 -1.73
N ALA A 313 -26.90 0.66 -2.67
CA ALA A 313 -28.08 -0.11 -3.00
C ALA A 313 -28.46 -1.06 -1.85
N ASN A 314 -29.71 -1.56 -1.87
CA ASN A 314 -30.16 -2.52 -0.87
C ASN A 314 -29.37 -3.84 -0.97
N SER A 315 -28.51 -4.10 0.01
CA SER A 315 -27.60 -5.25 0.01
C SER A 315 -28.31 -6.60 -0.09
N ASP A 316 -29.47 -6.78 0.55
CA ASP A 316 -30.22 -8.05 0.50
C ASP A 316 -30.71 -8.35 -0.92
N LYS A 317 -31.21 -7.32 -1.63
CA LYS A 317 -31.61 -7.46 -3.04
C LYS A 317 -30.40 -7.79 -3.93
N VAL A 318 -29.29 -7.10 -3.71
CA VAL A 318 -28.07 -7.28 -4.51
C VAL A 318 -27.50 -8.68 -4.33
N ILE A 319 -27.36 -9.15 -3.09
CA ILE A 319 -26.89 -10.50 -2.77
C ILE A 319 -27.83 -11.55 -3.36
N GLY A 320 -29.15 -11.39 -3.22
CA GLY A 320 -30.12 -12.31 -3.81
C GLY A 320 -29.99 -12.41 -5.34
N ARG A 321 -29.84 -11.28 -6.04
CA ARG A 321 -29.65 -11.24 -7.50
C ARG A 321 -28.30 -11.83 -7.92
N LEU A 322 -27.26 -11.62 -7.12
CA LEU A 322 -25.92 -12.15 -7.34
C LEU A 322 -25.91 -13.68 -7.29
N LEU A 323 -26.47 -14.27 -6.24
CA LEU A 323 -26.53 -15.73 -6.07
C LEU A 323 -27.42 -16.42 -7.12
N MET A 324 -28.40 -15.71 -7.68
CA MET A 324 -29.24 -16.21 -8.77
C MET A 324 -28.61 -16.09 -10.16
N THR A 325 -27.51 -15.35 -10.29
CA THR A 325 -26.80 -15.16 -11.56
C THR A 325 -25.60 -16.09 -11.57
N THR A 326 -25.75 -17.25 -12.19
CA THR A 326 -24.69 -18.26 -12.24
C THR A 326 -24.41 -18.70 -13.68
N TYR A 327 -23.17 -19.14 -13.88
CA TYR A 327 -22.62 -19.63 -15.12
C TYR A 327 -22.00 -21.00 -14.87
N ASP A 328 -22.10 -21.88 -15.85
CA ASP A 328 -21.67 -23.27 -15.73
C ASP A 328 -20.18 -23.46 -16.04
N GLU A 329 -19.71 -24.71 -15.92
CA GLU A 329 -18.32 -25.07 -16.22
C GLU A 329 -17.95 -24.87 -17.69
N ALA A 330 -18.91 -25.00 -18.62
CA ALA A 330 -18.66 -24.70 -20.03
C ALA A 330 -18.35 -23.22 -20.24
N THR A 331 -19.05 -22.35 -19.51
CA THR A 331 -18.79 -20.91 -19.50
C THR A 331 -17.42 -20.57 -18.90
N ALA A 332 -17.01 -21.22 -17.80
CA ALA A 332 -15.67 -21.03 -17.25
C ALA A 332 -14.57 -21.41 -18.27
N LYS A 333 -14.77 -22.51 -19.01
CA LYS A 333 -13.82 -22.98 -20.02
C LYS A 333 -13.74 -22.09 -21.27
N SER A 334 -14.73 -21.24 -21.54
CA SER A 334 -14.70 -20.30 -22.67
C SER A 334 -13.93 -19.00 -22.38
N ILE A 335 -13.48 -18.79 -21.14
CA ILE A 335 -12.65 -17.64 -20.76
C ILE A 335 -11.19 -17.97 -21.05
N GLU A 336 -10.77 -17.79 -22.31
CA GLU A 336 -9.43 -18.14 -22.80
C GLU A 336 -8.36 -17.07 -22.56
N ILE A 337 -8.76 -15.84 -22.22
CA ILE A 337 -7.85 -14.75 -21.87
C ILE A 337 -7.04 -15.08 -20.61
N PRO A 338 -5.88 -14.42 -20.38
CA PRO A 338 -5.18 -14.53 -19.11
C PRO A 338 -6.06 -14.09 -17.93
N VAL A 339 -6.18 -14.95 -16.93
CA VAL A 339 -6.93 -14.70 -15.69
C VAL A 339 -6.00 -14.75 -14.46
N LEU A 340 -6.17 -13.81 -13.54
CA LEU A 340 -5.64 -13.93 -12.17
C LEU A 340 -6.81 -14.08 -11.20
N CYS A 341 -6.85 -15.19 -10.48
CA CYS A 341 -7.64 -15.30 -9.27
C CYS A 341 -6.76 -14.84 -8.09
N ILE A 342 -7.22 -13.86 -7.32
CA ILE A 342 -6.53 -13.35 -6.14
C ILE A 342 -7.49 -13.37 -4.95
N VAL A 343 -7.06 -13.90 -3.80
CA VAL A 343 -7.96 -14.12 -2.64
C VAL A 343 -7.22 -13.97 -1.32
N GLY A 344 -7.89 -13.47 -0.27
CA GLY A 344 -7.41 -13.52 1.11
C GLY A 344 -7.47 -14.93 1.70
N ASP A 345 -6.44 -15.37 2.42
CA ASP A 345 -6.42 -16.69 3.06
C ASP A 345 -7.46 -16.88 4.19
N HIS A 346 -8.10 -15.80 4.62
CA HIS A 346 -9.21 -15.77 5.58
C HIS A 346 -10.52 -15.23 4.99
N ASP A 347 -10.68 -15.24 3.66
CA ASP A 347 -11.96 -14.86 3.05
C ASP A 347 -13.08 -15.80 3.51
N GLY A 348 -14.03 -15.26 4.27
CA GLY A 348 -15.22 -15.99 4.75
C GLY A 348 -16.42 -15.97 3.81
N LEU A 349 -16.39 -15.15 2.75
CA LEU A 349 -17.45 -15.05 1.76
C LEU A 349 -17.17 -15.94 0.54
N PHE A 350 -15.98 -15.85 -0.03
CA PHE A 350 -15.51 -16.77 -1.07
C PHE A 350 -14.18 -17.41 -0.70
N PRO A 351 -14.23 -18.49 0.11
CA PRO A 351 -13.05 -19.12 0.69
C PRO A 351 -12.00 -19.54 -0.35
N PRO A 352 -10.71 -19.58 0.03
CA PRO A 352 -9.63 -20.01 -0.86
C PRO A 352 -9.89 -21.35 -1.54
N ALA A 353 -10.53 -22.30 -0.86
CA ALA A 353 -10.92 -23.59 -1.43
C ALA A 353 -11.85 -23.46 -2.65
N ALA A 354 -12.83 -22.54 -2.59
CA ALA A 354 -13.74 -22.28 -3.70
C ALA A 354 -13.02 -21.58 -4.87
N ILE A 355 -12.12 -20.63 -4.57
CA ILE A 355 -11.31 -19.97 -5.59
C ILE A 355 -10.33 -20.94 -6.27
N MET A 356 -9.72 -21.85 -5.51
CA MET A 356 -8.89 -22.93 -6.06
C MET A 356 -9.70 -23.87 -6.96
N ALA A 357 -10.90 -24.27 -6.53
CA ALA A 357 -11.81 -25.07 -7.36
C ALA A 357 -12.24 -24.34 -8.65
N LEU A 358 -12.39 -23.02 -8.61
CA LEU A 358 -12.64 -22.21 -9.81
C LEU A 358 -11.42 -22.20 -10.74
N CYS A 359 -10.21 -22.08 -10.19
CA CYS A 359 -8.97 -22.12 -11.00
C CYS A 359 -8.84 -23.42 -11.79
N GLU A 360 -9.32 -24.55 -11.26
CA GLU A 360 -9.32 -25.82 -12.00
C GLU A 360 -10.21 -25.82 -13.26
N ALA A 361 -11.19 -24.91 -13.35
CA ALA A 361 -12.10 -24.80 -14.48
C ALA A 361 -11.66 -23.77 -15.54
N LEU A 362 -10.74 -22.86 -15.19
CA LEU A 362 -10.26 -21.80 -16.07
C LEU A 362 -9.00 -22.23 -16.84
N PRO A 363 -8.93 -22.07 -18.17
CA PRO A 363 -7.86 -22.63 -18.98
C PRO A 363 -6.51 -21.89 -18.85
N ASN A 364 -6.53 -20.57 -18.63
CA ASN A 364 -5.33 -19.74 -18.55
C ASN A 364 -5.34 -18.88 -17.27
N VAL A 365 -5.21 -19.55 -16.13
CA VAL A 365 -5.36 -18.92 -14.81
C VAL A 365 -4.08 -18.98 -13.99
N ARG A 366 -3.86 -17.93 -13.21
CA ARG A 366 -2.89 -17.90 -12.10
C ARG A 366 -3.63 -17.65 -10.79
N LEU A 367 -3.09 -18.17 -9.70
CA LEU A 367 -3.61 -17.96 -8.35
C LEU A 367 -2.62 -17.14 -7.53
N ALA A 368 -3.13 -16.14 -6.82
CA ALA A 368 -2.43 -15.44 -5.75
C ALA A 368 -3.25 -15.51 -4.46
N VAL A 369 -2.60 -15.89 -3.35
CA VAL A 369 -3.23 -15.91 -2.03
C VAL A 369 -2.55 -14.86 -1.16
N ILE A 370 -3.32 -13.93 -0.61
CA ILE A 370 -2.81 -12.85 0.24
C ILE A 370 -2.95 -13.27 1.71
N PRO A 371 -1.83 -13.32 2.45
CA PRO A 371 -1.84 -13.84 3.82
C PRO A 371 -2.48 -12.87 4.80
N SER A 372 -3.14 -13.41 5.83
CA SER A 372 -3.79 -12.67 6.90
C SER A 372 -4.88 -11.67 6.45
N CYS A 373 -5.54 -11.91 5.32
CA CYS A 373 -6.58 -11.02 4.80
C CYS A 373 -7.93 -11.72 4.67
N GLY A 374 -9.00 -10.96 4.91
CA GLY A 374 -10.37 -11.37 4.62
C GLY A 374 -10.73 -11.16 3.14
N HIS A 375 -11.98 -10.74 2.92
CA HIS A 375 -12.58 -10.63 1.59
C HIS A 375 -12.17 -9.36 0.81
N SER A 376 -11.40 -8.45 1.42
CA SER A 376 -10.92 -7.22 0.77
C SER A 376 -9.40 -7.04 0.90
N PRO A 377 -8.55 -7.98 0.45
CA PRO A 377 -7.10 -7.86 0.57
C PRO A 377 -6.51 -6.66 -0.18
N TYR A 378 -7.20 -6.16 -1.22
CA TYR A 378 -6.83 -4.91 -1.91
C TYR A 378 -6.88 -3.69 -0.97
N TYR A 379 -7.70 -3.77 0.08
CA TYR A 379 -7.85 -2.76 1.11
C TYR A 379 -7.00 -3.07 2.35
N GLU A 380 -7.01 -4.34 2.79
CA GLU A 380 -6.35 -4.80 4.02
C GLU A 380 -4.83 -4.90 3.90
N ALA A 381 -4.31 -5.29 2.73
CA ALA A 381 -2.87 -5.43 2.46
C ALA A 381 -2.53 -4.92 1.04
N PRO A 382 -2.74 -3.61 0.79
CA PRO A 382 -2.67 -3.01 -0.54
C PRO A 382 -1.30 -3.19 -1.20
N GLU A 383 -0.19 -3.18 -0.46
CA GLU A 383 1.15 -3.35 -1.03
C GLU A 383 1.33 -4.74 -1.66
N LEU A 384 0.98 -5.79 -0.92
CA LEU A 384 1.09 -7.18 -1.37
C LEU A 384 0.13 -7.47 -2.53
N TRP A 385 -1.10 -6.99 -2.41
CA TRP A 385 -2.11 -7.16 -3.44
C TRP A 385 -1.72 -6.41 -4.73
N ASN A 386 -1.30 -5.15 -4.62
CA ASN A 386 -0.87 -4.33 -5.76
C ASN A 386 0.36 -4.93 -6.45
N ALA A 387 1.33 -5.46 -5.69
CA ALA A 387 2.52 -6.11 -6.24
C ALA A 387 2.14 -7.38 -7.04
N SER A 388 1.19 -8.17 -6.53
CA SER A 388 0.70 -9.39 -7.19
C SER A 388 0.00 -9.09 -8.51
N VAL A 389 -0.90 -8.10 -8.51
CA VAL A 389 -1.58 -7.63 -9.73
C VAL A 389 -0.57 -7.04 -10.71
N ALA A 390 0.35 -6.18 -10.26
CA ALA A 390 1.37 -5.60 -11.13
C ALA A 390 2.25 -6.66 -11.80
N ALA A 391 2.66 -7.70 -11.06
CA ALA A 391 3.46 -8.80 -11.60
C ALA A 391 2.68 -9.59 -12.67
N PHE A 392 1.39 -9.83 -12.45
CA PHE A 392 0.51 -10.45 -13.45
C PHE A 392 0.42 -9.60 -14.73
N LEU A 393 0.07 -8.31 -14.61
CA LEU A 393 -0.05 -7.41 -15.76
C LEU A 393 1.25 -7.29 -16.56
N GLN A 394 2.40 -7.21 -15.87
CA GLN A 394 3.71 -7.17 -16.52
C GLN A 394 4.06 -8.46 -17.27
N SER A 395 3.59 -9.61 -16.79
CA SER A 395 3.83 -10.88 -17.49
C SER A 395 3.08 -10.95 -18.82
N ILE A 396 1.88 -10.37 -18.89
CA ILE A 396 1.08 -10.27 -20.12
C ILE A 396 1.75 -9.31 -21.12
N ASP A 397 2.32 -8.20 -20.64
CA ASP A 397 3.06 -7.25 -21.47
C ASP A 397 4.26 -7.92 -22.16
N LYS A 398 4.97 -8.82 -21.45
CA LYS A 398 6.11 -9.58 -22.00
C LYS A 398 5.69 -10.59 -23.05
N GLU A 399 4.63 -11.36 -22.79
CA GLU A 399 4.10 -12.35 -23.74
C GLU A 399 3.62 -11.69 -25.04
N SER A 400 3.03 -10.48 -24.94
CA SER A 400 2.59 -9.69 -26.10
C SER A 400 3.74 -9.09 -26.92
N SER A 401 4.93 -8.91 -26.31
CA SER A 401 6.11 -8.33 -26.97
C SER A 401 7.00 -9.38 -27.65
N SER A 402 6.74 -10.67 -27.42
CA SER A 402 7.47 -11.82 -27.99
C SER A 402 6.82 -12.42 -29.24
N LEU A 403 5.69 -11.86 -29.69
CA LEU A 403 4.99 -12.16 -30.95
C LEU A 403 5.20 -10.99 -31.91
#